data_AF-W4K3M0-F1
#
_entry.id   AF-W4K3M0-F1
#
_cell.length_a   1.000
_cell.length_b   1.000
_cell.length_c   1.000
_cell.angle_alpha   90.00
_cell.angle_beta   90.00
_cell.angle_gamma   90.00
#
_symmetry.space_group_name_H-M   'P 1'
#
loop_
_entity.id
_entity.type
_entity.pdbx_description
1 polymer ?
#
loop_
_entity_poly.entity_id
_entity_poly.type
_entity_poly.pdbx_seq_one_letter_code
_entity_poly.pdbx_strand_id
1 'polypeptide(L)'
;MWNALVDNTVNNAAASVRVLGDEGAVHVLMHVMGNDKRAVGALLVRVQSLAEGTPLAFWHPAFATPEAHRFFQDVFARTHAFVVVDVRSKTIRMCGDDAAVKEATYLVAHEVERLATLGLVVTLKRKSVSFFMKKGMGVLNETLGEGMANLDTSTKPPTIILRGGDDARHVLTGLIAESLAHSSSSATAGNLCDTQPCPVCSEMPVHPERLPCGHAYCISCLRHYLTTAQSRSAFPLVCMGDATQCRSPIPIPVIRRFVRAYHAFDALLRASFLNHLDRHADELKYCKTPDCTQIYRATPKGTNSAAAFAECPSCFATVCTACHDEAHEGLSCSELAGARDRENDRLFSVWADTNGVKHCPACGIPIERIDGCNHIECRCGRHLCWKCLAVFDTSQDVYAHMEDSYGGPFEFNRRNENAA
;
A
#
# COMPACT_ATOMS: atom_id res chain seq x y z
N MET A 1 -15.48 -25.38 -8.72
CA MET A 1 -16.41 -24.29 -8.33
C MET A 1 -17.52 -24.08 -9.36
N TRP A 2 -17.23 -23.66 -10.60
CA TRP A 2 -18.28 -23.32 -11.58
C TRP A 2 -19.16 -24.49 -12.07
N ASN A 3 -18.62 -25.72 -12.12
CA ASN A 3 -19.40 -26.90 -12.52
C ASN A 3 -20.52 -27.23 -11.51
N ALA A 4 -20.34 -26.91 -10.22
CA ALA A 4 -21.37 -27.12 -9.19
C ALA A 4 -22.57 -26.16 -9.32
N LEU A 5 -22.41 -25.03 -10.02
CA LEU A 5 -23.51 -24.13 -10.37
C LEU A 5 -24.37 -24.67 -11.51
N VAL A 6 -23.77 -25.48 -12.40
CA VAL A 6 -24.43 -26.11 -13.55
C VAL A 6 -25.34 -27.25 -13.10
N ASP A 7 -24.92 -28.00 -12.08
CA ASP A 7 -25.68 -29.16 -11.57
C ASP A 7 -26.89 -28.77 -10.69
N ASN A 8 -26.94 -27.52 -10.19
CA ASN A 8 -27.95 -27.04 -9.24
C ASN A 8 -29.06 -26.18 -9.87
N THR A 9 -29.19 -26.14 -11.20
CA THR A 9 -30.30 -25.45 -11.88
C THR A 9 -31.50 -26.39 -12.05
N VAL A 10 -32.50 -26.22 -11.18
CA VAL A 10 -33.83 -26.82 -11.33
C VAL A 10 -34.43 -26.29 -12.66
N ASN A 11 -34.58 -27.18 -13.64
CA ASN A 11 -34.98 -26.93 -15.04
C ASN A 11 -33.96 -26.18 -15.93
N ASN A 12 -33.16 -26.96 -16.67
CA ASN A 12 -32.30 -26.50 -17.78
C ASN A 12 -33.00 -25.65 -18.87
N ALA A 13 -34.33 -25.62 -18.91
CA ALA A 13 -35.10 -24.79 -19.84
C ALA A 13 -35.35 -23.34 -19.33
N ALA A 14 -35.29 -23.09 -18.02
CA ALA A 14 -35.61 -21.79 -17.43
C ALA A 14 -34.37 -20.87 -17.35
N ALA A 15 -33.24 -21.40 -16.90
CA ALA A 15 -31.94 -20.73 -16.85
C ALA A 15 -30.79 -21.74 -16.75
N SER A 16 -29.64 -21.44 -17.36
CA SER A 16 -28.43 -22.26 -17.38
C SER A 16 -27.18 -21.38 -17.40
N VAL A 17 -26.06 -21.93 -16.92
CA VAL A 17 -24.73 -21.28 -16.97
C VAL A 17 -23.83 -22.11 -17.87
N ARG A 18 -23.22 -21.48 -18.86
CA ARG A 18 -22.18 -22.09 -19.71
C ARG A 18 -20.85 -21.42 -19.42
N VAL A 19 -19.90 -22.22 -18.94
CA VAL A 19 -18.53 -21.78 -18.67
C VAL A 19 -17.72 -22.02 -19.93
N LEU A 20 -17.13 -20.97 -20.49
CA LEU A 20 -16.25 -21.01 -21.64
C LEU A 20 -14.84 -20.67 -21.16
N GLY A 21 -13.97 -21.67 -21.12
CA GLY A 21 -12.56 -21.51 -20.79
C GLY A 21 -11.77 -22.70 -21.28
N ASP A 22 -10.63 -22.45 -21.94
CA ASP A 22 -9.63 -23.47 -22.23
C ASP A 22 -8.78 -23.71 -20.98
N GLU A 23 -8.25 -24.93 -20.82
CA GLU A 23 -7.27 -25.23 -19.78
C GLU A 23 -6.03 -24.34 -19.97
N GLY A 24 -5.89 -23.32 -19.10
CA GLY A 24 -4.79 -22.35 -19.14
C GLY A 24 -5.19 -20.92 -19.55
N ALA A 25 -6.47 -20.63 -19.82
CA ALA A 25 -6.92 -19.27 -20.11
C ALA A 25 -6.90 -18.38 -18.85
N VAL A 26 -6.32 -17.18 -18.98
CA VAL A 26 -6.26 -16.14 -17.92
C VAL A 26 -7.65 -15.58 -17.57
N HIS A 27 -8.62 -15.74 -18.48
CA HIS A 27 -10.00 -15.30 -18.29
C HIS A 27 -10.97 -16.45 -18.63
N VAL A 28 -12.00 -16.58 -17.81
CA VAL A 28 -13.11 -17.51 -18.01
C VAL A 28 -14.34 -16.70 -18.34
N LEU A 29 -14.97 -16.99 -19.47
CA LEU A 29 -16.19 -16.30 -19.91
C LEU A 29 -17.41 -17.13 -19.49
N MET A 30 -18.34 -16.52 -18.77
CA MET A 30 -19.54 -17.20 -18.28
C MET A 30 -20.78 -16.64 -18.96
N HIS A 31 -21.50 -17.49 -19.68
CA HIS A 31 -22.78 -17.15 -20.29
C HIS A 31 -23.93 -17.67 -19.44
N VAL A 32 -24.73 -16.75 -18.88
CA VAL A 32 -26.00 -17.07 -18.24
C VAL A 32 -27.11 -16.91 -19.27
N MET A 33 -27.84 -17.98 -19.58
CA MET A 33 -28.85 -18.01 -20.66
C MET A 33 -30.10 -18.75 -20.19
N GLY A 34 -31.28 -18.34 -20.66
CA GLY A 34 -32.52 -19.01 -20.32
C GLY A 34 -33.77 -18.35 -20.89
N ASN A 35 -34.88 -19.07 -20.83
CA ASN A 35 -36.15 -18.66 -21.42
C ASN A 35 -37.04 -17.92 -20.41
N ASP A 36 -36.71 -17.99 -19.12
CA ASP A 36 -37.40 -17.30 -18.03
C ASP A 36 -36.51 -16.18 -17.48
N LYS A 37 -36.92 -14.93 -17.70
CA LYS A 37 -36.19 -13.74 -17.25
C LYS A 37 -35.98 -13.69 -15.73
N ARG A 38 -36.92 -14.19 -14.92
CA ARG A 38 -36.77 -14.17 -13.45
C ARG A 38 -35.76 -15.22 -12.99
N ALA A 39 -35.80 -16.41 -13.58
CA ALA A 39 -34.83 -17.46 -13.29
C ALA A 39 -33.41 -17.08 -13.75
N VAL A 40 -33.28 -16.46 -14.94
CA VAL A 40 -32.00 -15.94 -15.45
C VAL A 40 -31.47 -14.82 -14.56
N GLY A 41 -32.32 -13.89 -14.12
CA GLY A 41 -31.93 -12.83 -13.19
C GLY A 41 -31.41 -13.38 -11.86
N ALA A 42 -32.12 -14.32 -11.24
CA ALA A 42 -31.69 -14.95 -10.00
C ALA A 42 -30.37 -15.72 -10.15
N LEU A 43 -30.19 -16.43 -11.27
CA LEU A 43 -28.96 -17.16 -11.57
C LEU A 43 -27.79 -16.22 -11.85
N LEU A 44 -28.02 -15.11 -12.56
CA LEU A 44 -27.02 -14.08 -12.82
C LEU A 44 -26.52 -13.46 -11.51
N VAL A 45 -27.43 -13.08 -10.60
CA VAL A 45 -27.07 -12.56 -9.27
C VAL A 45 -26.24 -13.58 -8.49
N ARG A 46 -26.59 -14.88 -8.56
CA ARG A 46 -25.83 -15.94 -7.87
C ARG A 46 -24.43 -16.13 -8.45
N VAL A 47 -24.28 -16.06 -9.78
CA VAL A 47 -22.99 -16.12 -10.47
C VAL A 47 -22.14 -14.89 -10.16
N GLN A 48 -22.74 -13.70 -10.19
CA GLN A 48 -22.07 -12.45 -9.85
C GLN A 48 -21.61 -12.44 -8.39
N SER A 49 -22.46 -12.84 -7.45
CA SER A 49 -22.10 -12.96 -6.02
C SER A 49 -20.95 -13.95 -5.78
N LEU A 50 -20.93 -15.09 -6.49
CA LEU A 50 -19.80 -16.03 -6.44
C LEU A 50 -18.51 -15.49 -7.09
N ALA A 51 -18.64 -14.66 -8.13
CA ALA A 51 -17.52 -13.99 -8.78
C ALA A 51 -17.00 -12.80 -7.95
N GLU A 52 -17.88 -12.12 -7.21
CA GLU A 52 -17.53 -11.04 -6.29
C GLU A 52 -16.68 -11.55 -5.13
N GLY A 53 -16.96 -12.76 -4.65
CA GLY A 53 -16.24 -13.44 -3.57
C GLY A 53 -16.47 -12.79 -2.21
N THR A 54 -16.15 -13.53 -1.14
CA THR A 54 -16.26 -13.02 0.24
C THR A 54 -15.04 -12.15 0.54
N PRO A 55 -15.20 -10.84 0.78
CA PRO A 55 -14.07 -9.99 1.12
C PRO A 55 -13.54 -10.33 2.50
N LEU A 56 -12.22 -10.38 2.63
CA LEU A 56 -11.55 -10.54 3.91
C LEU A 56 -11.30 -9.21 4.58
N ALA A 57 -11.39 -9.24 5.89
CA ALA A 57 -11.28 -8.08 6.74
C ALA A 57 -9.82 -7.69 7.07
N PHE A 58 -8.84 -8.23 6.36
CA PHE A 58 -7.43 -8.03 6.67
C PHE A 58 -6.58 -8.05 5.41
N TRP A 59 -5.43 -7.35 5.48
CA TRP A 59 -4.49 -7.21 4.37
C TRP A 59 -3.06 -7.19 4.90
N HIS A 60 -2.12 -7.74 4.14
CA HIS A 60 -0.70 -7.59 4.43
C HIS A 60 0.10 -7.18 3.18
N PRO A 61 1.02 -6.19 3.23
CA PRO A 61 1.78 -5.74 2.07
C PRO A 61 2.61 -6.83 1.37
N ALA A 62 2.99 -7.89 2.07
CA ALA A 62 3.70 -9.02 1.45
C ALA A 62 2.83 -9.77 0.43
N PHE A 63 1.50 -9.67 0.50
CA PHE A 63 0.61 -10.28 -0.48
C PHE A 63 0.62 -9.59 -1.85
N ALA A 64 1.26 -8.43 -1.94
CA ALA A 64 1.51 -7.73 -3.19
C ALA A 64 2.78 -8.22 -3.93
N THR A 65 3.51 -9.18 -3.38
CA THR A 65 4.79 -9.65 -3.96
C THR A 65 4.61 -10.93 -4.77
N PRO A 66 5.50 -11.22 -5.74
CA PRO A 66 5.45 -12.45 -6.52
C PRO A 66 5.52 -13.73 -5.67
N GLU A 67 6.22 -13.68 -4.54
CA GLU A 67 6.39 -14.82 -3.63
C GLU A 67 5.06 -15.22 -2.96
N ALA A 68 4.16 -14.26 -2.73
CA ALA A 68 2.83 -14.53 -2.21
C ALA A 68 1.97 -15.35 -3.17
N HIS A 69 2.27 -15.32 -4.47
CA HIS A 69 1.54 -16.09 -5.47
C HIS A 69 1.64 -17.60 -5.19
N ARG A 70 2.80 -18.08 -4.74
CA ARG A 70 3.01 -19.47 -4.34
C ARG A 70 2.19 -19.84 -3.10
N PHE A 71 2.15 -18.94 -2.10
CA PHE A 71 1.32 -19.13 -0.93
C PHE A 71 -0.16 -19.28 -1.29
N PHE A 72 -0.69 -18.43 -2.18
CA PHE A 72 -2.09 -18.53 -2.61
C PHE A 72 -2.38 -19.77 -3.45
N GLN A 73 -1.42 -20.25 -4.25
CA GLN A 73 -1.53 -21.54 -4.94
C GLN A 73 -1.59 -22.71 -3.94
N ASP A 74 -0.80 -22.67 -2.87
CA ASP A 74 -0.84 -23.69 -1.81
C ASP A 74 -2.17 -23.65 -1.04
N VAL A 75 -2.70 -22.45 -0.76
CA VAL A 75 -4.04 -22.28 -0.17
C VAL A 75 -5.12 -22.90 -1.07
N PHE A 76 -5.08 -22.62 -2.37
CA PHE A 76 -6.01 -23.20 -3.33
C PHE A 76 -5.87 -24.72 -3.42
N ALA A 77 -4.66 -25.25 -3.46
CA ALA A 77 -4.43 -26.70 -3.55
C ALA A 77 -4.97 -27.47 -2.33
N ARG A 78 -4.97 -26.83 -1.15
CA ARG A 78 -5.43 -27.44 0.11
C ARG A 78 -6.92 -27.31 0.34
N THR A 79 -7.49 -26.16 -0.01
CA THR A 79 -8.86 -25.80 0.38
C THR A 79 -9.83 -25.78 -0.80
N HIS A 80 -9.31 -25.75 -2.03
CA HIS A 80 -10.07 -25.47 -3.24
C HIS A 80 -10.79 -24.10 -3.28
N ALA A 81 -10.50 -23.21 -2.33
CA ALA A 81 -10.92 -21.81 -2.38
C ALA A 81 -9.90 -20.97 -3.16
N PHE A 82 -10.40 -20.18 -4.10
CA PHE A 82 -9.60 -19.28 -4.90
C PHE A 82 -9.41 -17.95 -4.18
N VAL A 83 -8.17 -17.46 -4.16
CA VAL A 83 -7.83 -16.18 -3.52
C VAL A 83 -7.64 -15.11 -4.57
N VAL A 84 -8.52 -14.11 -4.57
CA VAL A 84 -8.41 -12.92 -5.44
C VAL A 84 -7.78 -11.79 -4.63
N VAL A 85 -6.63 -11.32 -5.07
CA VAL A 85 -5.88 -10.26 -4.40
C VAL A 85 -5.91 -9.01 -5.25
N ASP A 86 -6.61 -7.97 -4.80
CA ASP A 86 -6.53 -6.65 -5.41
C ASP A 86 -5.50 -5.82 -4.64
N VAL A 87 -4.29 -5.75 -5.20
CA VAL A 87 -3.15 -5.03 -4.65
C VAL A 87 -3.41 -3.52 -4.55
N ARG A 88 -4.29 -2.99 -5.39
CA ARG A 88 -4.57 -1.55 -5.49
C ARG A 88 -5.58 -1.11 -4.44
N SER A 89 -6.66 -1.86 -4.26
CA SER A 89 -7.62 -1.61 -3.17
C SER A 89 -7.18 -2.22 -1.83
N LYS A 90 -6.10 -3.02 -1.81
CA LYS A 90 -5.64 -3.79 -0.65
C LYS A 90 -6.72 -4.70 -0.09
N THR A 91 -7.48 -5.32 -0.98
CA THR A 91 -8.55 -6.24 -0.58
C THR A 91 -8.22 -7.64 -1.04
N ILE A 92 -8.46 -8.60 -0.17
CA ILE A 92 -8.44 -10.03 -0.51
C ILE A 92 -9.89 -10.48 -0.57
N ARG A 93 -10.24 -11.26 -1.59
CA ARG A 93 -11.55 -11.90 -1.71
C ARG A 93 -11.36 -13.40 -1.86
N MET A 94 -12.24 -14.15 -1.22
CA MET A 94 -12.25 -15.61 -1.23
C MET A 94 -13.42 -16.08 -2.07
N CYS A 95 -13.15 -16.91 -3.08
CA CYS A 95 -14.18 -17.51 -3.91
C CYS A 95 -14.16 -19.03 -3.71
N GLY A 96 -15.26 -19.61 -3.24
CA GLY A 96 -15.36 -21.04 -2.95
C GLY A 96 -16.69 -21.37 -2.28
N ASP A 97 -16.88 -22.63 -1.89
CA ASP A 97 -17.95 -23.00 -0.98
C ASP A 97 -17.64 -22.53 0.46
N ASP A 98 -18.66 -22.43 1.32
CA ASP A 98 -18.53 -21.84 2.66
C ASP A 98 -17.47 -22.55 3.52
N ALA A 99 -17.32 -23.87 3.37
CA ALA A 99 -16.33 -24.65 4.11
C ALA A 99 -14.91 -24.34 3.64
N ALA A 100 -14.68 -24.35 2.33
CA ALA A 100 -13.40 -24.00 1.71
C ALA A 100 -13.01 -22.54 2.01
N VAL A 101 -13.96 -21.60 1.88
CA VAL A 101 -13.73 -20.18 2.18
C VAL A 101 -13.34 -20.00 3.63
N LYS A 102 -14.00 -20.67 4.58
CA LYS A 102 -13.68 -20.57 6.00
C LYS A 102 -12.28 -21.09 6.32
N GLU A 103 -11.91 -22.24 5.76
CA GLU A 103 -10.57 -22.82 5.97
C GLU A 103 -9.47 -21.96 5.31
N ALA A 104 -9.69 -21.50 4.08
CA ALA A 104 -8.74 -20.62 3.39
C ALA A 104 -8.57 -19.28 4.12
N THR A 105 -9.66 -18.71 4.63
CA THR A 105 -9.63 -17.49 5.45
C THR A 105 -8.73 -17.68 6.67
N TYR A 106 -8.83 -18.81 7.36
CA TYR A 106 -7.96 -19.13 8.50
C TYR A 106 -6.49 -19.20 8.10
N LEU A 107 -6.16 -19.86 6.98
CA LEU A 107 -4.77 -19.96 6.50
C LEU A 107 -4.18 -18.60 6.14
N VAL A 108 -4.95 -17.73 5.47
CA VAL A 108 -4.48 -16.39 5.11
C VAL A 108 -4.36 -15.50 6.35
N ALA A 109 -5.30 -15.58 7.30
CA ALA A 109 -5.21 -14.84 8.56
C ALA A 109 -3.94 -15.19 9.35
N HIS A 110 -3.64 -16.48 9.49
CA HIS A 110 -2.45 -16.95 10.19
C HIS A 110 -1.16 -16.50 9.49
N GLU A 111 -1.15 -16.47 8.15
CA GLU A 111 0.00 -15.96 7.41
C GLU A 111 0.19 -14.45 7.58
N VAL A 112 -0.89 -13.67 7.68
CA VAL A 112 -0.81 -12.23 8.04
C VAL A 112 -0.17 -12.06 9.41
N GLU A 113 -0.61 -12.81 10.42
CA GLU A 113 -0.03 -12.77 11.77
C GLU A 113 1.46 -13.12 11.75
N ARG A 114 1.83 -14.21 11.07
CA ARG A 114 3.23 -14.62 10.91
C ARG A 114 4.06 -13.53 10.25
N LEU A 115 3.57 -12.92 9.17
CA LEU A 115 4.27 -11.86 8.45
C LEU A 115 4.40 -10.56 9.26
N ALA A 116 3.37 -10.22 10.04
CA ALA A 116 3.40 -9.06 10.94
C ALA A 116 4.50 -9.20 12.00
N THR A 117 4.80 -10.42 12.46
CA THR A 117 5.91 -10.67 13.40
C THR A 117 7.32 -10.53 12.79
N LEU A 118 7.42 -10.43 11.45
CA LEU A 118 8.69 -10.45 10.72
C LEU A 118 9.16 -9.06 10.22
N GLY A 119 8.35 -8.01 10.37
CA GLY A 119 8.73 -6.65 9.96
C GLY A 119 9.42 -5.88 11.08
N LEU A 120 10.69 -5.53 10.92
CA LEU A 120 11.42 -4.64 11.83
C LEU A 120 11.74 -3.32 11.12
N VAL A 121 11.35 -2.20 11.73
CA VAL A 121 11.77 -0.86 11.27
C VAL A 121 12.89 -0.36 12.18
N VAL A 122 14.06 -0.11 11.59
CA VAL A 122 15.24 0.38 12.31
C VAL A 122 15.56 1.79 11.88
N THR A 123 15.66 2.71 12.82
CA THR A 123 16.11 4.08 12.55
C THR A 123 17.64 4.11 12.38
N LEU A 124 18.10 4.86 11.38
CA LEU A 124 19.52 5.04 11.07
C LEU A 124 19.99 6.45 11.40
N LYS A 125 21.23 6.53 11.90
CA LYS A 125 21.95 7.80 11.95
C LYS A 125 22.27 8.24 10.52
N ARG A 126 22.13 9.54 10.22
CA ARG A 126 22.41 10.09 8.88
C ARG A 126 23.80 9.72 8.34
N LYS A 127 24.81 9.70 9.20
CA LYS A 127 26.18 9.30 8.82
C LYS A 127 26.30 7.86 8.31
N SER A 128 25.39 6.97 8.71
CA SER A 128 25.36 5.58 8.25
C SER A 128 24.73 5.43 6.86
N VAL A 129 23.96 6.41 6.37
CA VAL A 129 23.24 6.33 5.09
C VAL A 129 24.18 6.09 3.92
N SER A 130 25.32 6.79 3.90
CA SER A 130 26.35 6.63 2.85
C SER A 130 26.90 5.20 2.79
N PHE A 131 27.18 4.60 3.95
CA PHE A 131 27.64 3.21 4.05
C PHE A 131 26.59 2.24 3.51
N PHE A 132 25.32 2.39 3.91
CA PHE A 132 24.26 1.51 3.44
C PHE A 132 24.01 1.68 1.93
N MET A 133 24.07 2.89 1.40
CA MET A 133 23.94 3.17 -0.02
C MET A 133 25.07 2.56 -0.87
N LYS A 134 26.30 2.59 -0.38
CA LYS A 134 27.49 2.13 -1.11
C LYS A 134 27.74 0.62 -0.96
N LYS A 135 27.46 0.06 0.21
CA LYS A 135 27.81 -1.32 0.58
C LYS A 135 26.67 -2.05 1.28
N GLY A 136 26.11 -1.47 2.34
CA GLY A 136 25.22 -2.20 3.25
C GLY A 136 23.96 -2.79 2.58
N MET A 137 23.34 -2.08 1.64
CA MET A 137 22.17 -2.60 0.90
C MET A 137 22.52 -3.76 -0.03
N GLY A 138 23.72 -3.77 -0.60
CA GLY A 138 24.20 -4.89 -1.42
C GLY A 138 24.35 -6.15 -0.58
N VAL A 139 25.03 -6.04 0.56
CA VAL A 139 25.22 -7.15 1.51
C VAL A 139 23.89 -7.68 2.03
N LEU A 140 22.93 -6.78 2.37
CA LEU A 140 21.60 -7.19 2.81
C LEU A 140 20.86 -7.98 1.71
N ASN A 141 20.89 -7.51 0.46
CA ASN A 141 20.23 -8.22 -0.64
C ASN A 141 20.89 -9.57 -0.96
N GLU A 142 22.22 -9.65 -0.91
CA GLU A 142 22.96 -10.90 -1.12
C GLU A 142 22.71 -11.93 -0.01
N THR A 143 22.63 -11.46 1.24
CA THR A 143 22.51 -12.34 2.41
C THR A 143 21.06 -12.76 2.67
N LEU A 144 20.10 -11.88 2.44
CA LEU A 144 18.70 -12.07 2.82
C LEU A 144 17.78 -12.33 1.61
N GLY A 145 18.22 -12.01 0.40
CA GLY A 145 17.40 -12.01 -0.81
C GLY A 145 16.88 -10.61 -1.18
N GLU A 146 16.61 -10.40 -2.47
CA GLU A 146 16.11 -9.12 -2.99
C GLU A 146 14.76 -8.76 -2.35
N GLY A 147 14.61 -7.49 -1.95
CA GLY A 147 13.34 -6.97 -1.39
C GLY A 147 13.14 -7.19 0.11
N MET A 148 14.05 -7.92 0.78
CA MET A 148 13.97 -8.18 2.22
C MET A 148 14.44 -7.01 3.10
N ALA A 149 15.17 -6.05 2.53
CA ALA A 149 15.52 -4.80 3.20
C ALA A 149 15.27 -3.59 2.29
N ASN A 150 14.77 -2.50 2.85
CA ASN A 150 14.56 -1.25 2.11
C ASN A 150 14.99 -0.03 2.95
N LEU A 151 15.95 0.75 2.43
CA LEU A 151 16.49 1.95 3.08
C LEU A 151 15.72 3.22 2.70
N ASP A 152 14.78 3.65 3.53
CA ASP A 152 14.12 4.93 3.38
C ASP A 152 14.99 6.10 3.85
N THR A 153 15.30 7.01 2.92
CA THR A 153 16.06 8.24 3.18
C THR A 153 15.18 9.49 3.25
N SER A 154 13.88 9.36 2.99
CA SER A 154 12.92 10.45 3.07
C SER A 154 12.42 10.71 4.50
N THR A 155 12.47 9.67 5.35
CA THR A 155 12.13 9.76 6.77
C THR A 155 13.16 10.57 7.56
N LYS A 156 12.70 11.22 8.64
CA LYS A 156 13.54 11.97 9.59
C LYS A 156 13.35 11.39 11.00
N PRO A 157 14.27 10.53 11.50
CA PRO A 157 15.51 10.05 10.87
C PRO A 157 15.27 9.02 9.74
N PRO A 158 16.26 8.80 8.83
CA PRO A 158 16.21 7.73 7.83
C PRO A 158 15.96 6.36 8.47
N THR A 159 15.27 5.46 7.78
CA THR A 159 14.86 4.15 8.31
C THR A 159 15.25 3.02 7.37
N ILE A 160 15.59 1.85 7.92
CA ILE A 160 15.61 0.59 7.18
C ILE A 160 14.40 -0.23 7.61
N ILE A 161 13.60 -0.61 6.63
CA ILE A 161 12.53 -1.59 6.79
C ILE A 161 13.12 -2.95 6.45
N LEU A 162 13.25 -3.81 7.45
CA LEU A 162 13.78 -5.16 7.33
C LEU A 162 12.64 -6.16 7.48
N ARG A 163 12.58 -7.14 6.58
CA ARG A 163 11.65 -8.27 6.63
C ARG A 163 12.48 -9.52 6.89
N GLY A 164 12.27 -10.19 8.00
CA GLY A 164 13.02 -11.40 8.37
C GLY A 164 13.03 -11.70 9.87
N GLY A 165 13.51 -12.90 10.22
CA GLY A 165 13.70 -13.34 11.60
C GLY A 165 14.97 -12.80 12.24
N ASP A 166 15.39 -13.41 13.35
CA ASP A 166 16.52 -12.95 14.15
C ASP A 166 17.86 -12.92 13.39
N ASP A 167 18.05 -13.81 12.42
CA ASP A 167 19.25 -13.82 11.56
C ASP A 167 19.36 -12.53 10.73
N ALA A 168 18.25 -12.08 10.15
CA ALA A 168 18.20 -10.82 9.39
C ALA A 168 18.52 -9.62 10.29
N ARG A 169 18.03 -9.65 11.54
CA ARG A 169 18.30 -8.61 12.55
C ARG A 169 19.77 -8.60 12.93
N HIS A 170 20.39 -9.77 13.07
CA HIS A 170 21.81 -9.89 13.40
C HIS A 170 22.70 -9.30 12.30
N VAL A 171 22.42 -9.64 11.04
CA VAL A 171 23.12 -9.09 9.86
C VAL A 171 22.99 -7.57 9.81
N LEU A 172 21.77 -7.03 9.94
CA LEU A 172 21.54 -5.59 9.94
C LEU A 172 22.27 -4.89 11.10
N THR A 173 22.25 -5.47 12.29
CA THR A 173 22.94 -4.91 13.47
C THR A 173 24.45 -4.85 13.26
N GLY A 174 25.04 -5.90 12.69
CA GLY A 174 26.46 -5.93 12.32
C GLY A 174 26.83 -4.83 11.32
N LEU A 175 26.01 -4.64 10.28
CA LEU A 175 26.19 -3.58 9.28
C LEU A 175 26.03 -2.18 9.87
N ILE A 176 25.11 -1.99 10.82
CA ILE A 176 24.97 -0.72 11.54
C ILE A 176 26.25 -0.45 12.35
N ALA A 177 26.76 -1.43 13.09
CA ALA A 177 28.00 -1.28 13.85
C ALA A 177 29.20 -0.95 12.95
N GLU A 178 29.35 -1.65 11.82
CA GLU A 178 30.37 -1.38 10.81
C GLU A 178 30.26 0.05 10.25
N SER A 179 29.04 0.48 9.91
CA SER A 179 28.78 1.84 9.41
C SER A 179 29.23 2.92 10.38
N LEU A 180 29.02 2.69 11.69
CA LEU A 180 29.39 3.64 12.74
C LEU A 180 30.90 3.68 12.95
N ALA A 181 31.59 2.55 12.80
CA ALA A 181 33.04 2.46 12.88
C ALA A 181 33.74 3.14 11.69
N HIS A 182 33.21 2.98 10.48
CA HIS A 182 33.77 3.57 9.24
C HIS A 182 33.58 5.08 9.12
N SER A 183 32.64 5.69 9.85
CA SER A 183 32.49 7.16 9.90
C SER A 183 33.70 7.92 10.49
N SER A 184 34.67 7.21 11.09
CA SER A 184 35.84 7.82 11.75
C SER A 184 37.01 8.11 10.81
N SER A 185 36.97 7.62 9.56
CA SER A 185 38.18 7.49 8.71
C SER A 185 38.13 8.23 7.36
N SER A 186 37.14 9.09 7.11
CA SER A 186 37.03 9.86 5.83
C SER A 186 37.05 11.37 6.02
N ALA A 187 37.96 11.87 6.85
CA ALA A 187 38.37 13.27 6.84
C ALA A 187 39.67 13.43 6.03
N THR A 188 39.58 13.29 4.71
CA THR A 188 40.61 13.85 3.81
C THR A 188 40.11 15.21 3.34
N ALA A 189 40.64 16.26 3.95
CA ALA A 189 40.41 17.64 3.57
C ALA A 189 40.98 17.88 2.16
N GLY A 190 40.11 17.81 1.14
CA GLY A 190 40.39 18.23 -0.22
C GLY A 190 39.56 19.47 -0.54
N ASN A 191 40.22 20.63 -0.53
CA ASN A 191 39.87 21.96 -1.05
C ASN A 191 38.39 22.35 -1.25
N LEU A 192 38.06 23.44 -0.55
CA LEU A 192 36.88 24.29 -0.69
C LEU A 192 36.50 24.52 -2.17
N CYS A 193 35.37 23.96 -2.57
CA CYS A 193 34.53 24.55 -3.60
C CYS A 193 33.12 24.71 -3.02
N ASP A 194 32.46 25.78 -3.47
CA ASP A 194 31.19 26.39 -3.00
C ASP A 194 29.95 25.47 -3.19
N THR A 195 30.12 24.17 -2.91
CA THR A 195 29.14 23.11 -3.16
C THR A 195 28.58 22.59 -1.85
N GLN A 196 27.27 22.77 -1.69
CA GLN A 196 26.49 22.17 -0.60
C GLN A 196 26.66 20.64 -0.60
N PRO A 197 26.69 20.00 0.59
CA PRO A 197 26.78 18.54 0.69
C PRO A 197 25.56 17.87 0.04
N CYS A 198 25.75 16.65 -0.45
CA CYS A 198 24.69 15.86 -1.06
C CYS A 198 23.51 15.71 -0.08
N PRO A 199 22.27 16.11 -0.45
CA PRO A 199 21.14 16.08 0.49
C PRO A 199 20.74 14.68 0.98
N VAL A 200 21.19 13.61 0.32
CA VAL A 200 20.89 12.22 0.68
C VAL A 200 21.91 11.66 1.65
N CYS A 201 23.20 11.69 1.30
CA CYS A 201 24.26 11.09 2.11
C CYS A 201 24.96 12.07 3.06
N SER A 202 24.69 13.37 2.94
CA SER A 202 25.33 14.45 3.71
C SER A 202 26.86 14.50 3.57
N GLU A 203 27.42 13.90 2.51
CA GLU A 203 28.83 13.96 2.14
C GLU A 203 29.03 14.84 0.91
N MET A 204 30.30 15.17 0.60
CA MET A 204 30.65 15.84 -0.65
C MET A 204 30.19 14.99 -1.86
N PRO A 205 29.43 15.59 -2.81
CA PRO A 205 28.93 14.87 -3.96
C PRO A 205 30.04 14.24 -4.82
N VAL A 206 30.02 12.91 -4.96
CA VAL A 206 30.89 12.18 -5.90
C VAL A 206 30.18 12.05 -7.24
N HIS A 207 30.80 12.57 -8.31
CA HIS A 207 30.18 12.75 -9.64
C HIS A 207 28.82 13.45 -9.56
N PRO A 208 28.78 14.77 -9.26
CA PRO A 208 27.54 15.48 -8.95
C PRO A 208 26.60 15.60 -10.14
N GLU A 209 25.33 15.26 -9.94
CA GLU A 209 24.22 15.74 -10.76
C GLU A 209 23.61 16.96 -10.08
N ARG A 210 23.54 18.09 -10.78
CA ARG A 210 22.88 19.31 -10.28
C ARG A 210 21.45 19.38 -10.78
N LEU A 211 20.51 19.54 -9.86
CA LEU A 211 19.11 19.83 -10.18
C LEU A 211 18.93 21.32 -10.54
N PRO A 212 17.83 21.70 -11.23
CA PRO A 212 17.58 23.10 -11.60
C PRO A 212 17.50 24.07 -10.41
N CYS A 213 17.16 23.57 -9.22
CA CYS A 213 17.16 24.35 -7.98
C CYS A 213 18.57 24.65 -7.42
N GLY A 214 19.63 24.15 -8.06
CA GLY A 214 21.03 24.39 -7.68
C GLY A 214 21.66 23.32 -6.79
N HIS A 215 20.86 22.46 -6.15
CA HIS A 215 21.37 21.38 -5.29
C HIS A 215 22.05 20.27 -6.07
N ALA A 216 23.21 19.83 -5.57
CA ALA A 216 24.02 18.77 -6.15
C ALA A 216 23.83 17.45 -5.38
N TYR A 217 23.67 16.36 -6.11
CA TYR A 217 23.53 15.00 -5.57
C TYR A 217 24.64 14.11 -6.12
N CYS A 218 25.12 13.14 -5.34
CA CYS A 218 25.87 12.03 -5.92
C CYS A 218 24.96 11.31 -6.94
N ILE A 219 25.48 10.94 -8.11
CA ILE A 219 24.73 10.16 -9.12
C ILE A 219 24.10 8.90 -8.52
N SER A 220 24.82 8.19 -7.65
CA SER A 220 24.33 6.98 -6.96
C SER A 220 23.19 7.29 -6.00
N CYS A 221 23.30 8.37 -5.22
CA CYS A 221 22.27 8.81 -4.29
C CYS A 221 20.99 9.24 -5.01
N LEU A 222 21.12 10.03 -6.08
CA LEU A 222 19.97 10.46 -6.87
C LEU A 222 19.28 9.28 -7.56
N ARG A 223 20.07 8.35 -8.12
CA ARG A 223 19.54 7.10 -8.69
C ARG A 223 18.73 6.33 -7.66
N HIS A 224 19.33 6.04 -6.50
CA HIS A 224 18.65 5.26 -5.46
C HIS A 224 17.37 5.97 -4.97
N TYR A 225 17.44 7.28 -4.73
CA TYR A 225 16.28 8.08 -4.34
C TYR A 225 15.11 7.93 -5.32
N LEU A 226 15.40 8.01 -6.63
CA LEU A 226 14.38 7.91 -7.68
C LEU A 226 13.87 6.48 -7.90
N THR A 227 14.75 5.47 -7.86
CA THR A 227 14.35 4.07 -8.12
C THR A 227 13.54 3.47 -6.98
N THR A 228 13.73 3.96 -5.76
CA THR A 228 13.02 3.43 -4.58
C THR A 228 11.69 4.13 -4.29
N ALA A 229 11.43 5.27 -4.94
CA ALA A 229 10.21 6.05 -4.75
C ALA A 229 8.91 5.25 -4.99
N GLN A 230 8.93 4.32 -5.95
CA GLN A 230 7.77 3.47 -6.25
C GLN A 230 7.30 2.68 -5.02
N SER A 231 8.24 2.08 -4.29
CA SER A 231 7.93 1.27 -3.10
C SER A 231 7.42 2.10 -1.91
N ARG A 232 7.74 3.39 -1.90
CA ARG A 232 7.53 4.29 -0.74
C ARG A 232 6.28 5.16 -0.85
N SER A 233 5.60 5.16 -2.00
CA SER A 233 4.52 6.13 -2.28
C SER A 233 4.95 7.59 -2.06
N ALA A 234 6.26 7.88 -2.21
CA ALA A 234 6.86 9.17 -1.92
C ALA A 234 6.74 10.11 -3.13
N PHE A 235 5.53 10.65 -3.35
CA PHE A 235 5.25 11.61 -4.41
C PHE A 235 4.74 12.94 -3.82
N PRO A 236 4.87 14.09 -4.52
CA PRO A 236 5.67 14.27 -5.73
C PRO A 236 7.18 14.11 -5.48
N LEU A 237 7.93 13.77 -6.52
CA LEU A 237 9.40 13.68 -6.46
C LEU A 237 10.00 15.08 -6.45
N VAL A 238 10.54 15.46 -5.30
CA VAL A 238 11.01 16.82 -5.03
C VAL A 238 12.44 16.84 -4.50
N CYS A 239 13.10 17.98 -4.67
CA CYS A 239 14.42 18.20 -4.12
C CYS A 239 14.40 18.18 -2.58
N MET A 240 15.34 17.43 -2.01
CA MET A 240 15.59 17.31 -0.57
C MET A 240 16.68 18.27 -0.06
N GLY A 241 17.13 19.21 -0.89
CA GLY A 241 18.09 20.26 -0.52
C GLY A 241 17.62 21.10 0.67
N ASP A 242 18.56 21.80 1.30
CA ASP A 242 18.32 22.70 2.43
C ASP A 242 17.57 22.04 3.58
N ALA A 243 18.08 20.89 4.04
CA ALA A 243 17.42 20.07 5.07
C ALA A 243 15.97 19.71 4.73
N THR A 244 15.70 19.45 3.45
CA THR A 244 14.40 19.16 2.81
C THR A 244 13.42 20.34 2.67
N GLN A 245 13.91 21.58 2.76
CA GLN A 245 13.07 22.77 2.57
C GLN A 245 12.90 23.16 1.10
N CYS A 246 13.85 22.81 0.22
CA CYS A 246 13.80 23.22 -1.19
C CYS A 246 12.51 22.78 -1.90
N ARG A 247 12.18 21.49 -1.83
CA ARG A 247 10.95 20.89 -2.40
C ARG A 247 10.67 21.20 -3.88
N SER A 248 11.66 21.70 -4.63
CA SER A 248 11.54 21.95 -6.06
C SER A 248 11.27 20.64 -6.81
N PRO A 249 10.26 20.55 -7.70
CA PRO A 249 9.98 19.35 -8.47
C PRO A 249 11.20 18.89 -9.28
N ILE A 250 11.48 17.59 -9.25
CA ILE A 250 12.55 17.00 -10.07
C ILE A 250 12.02 16.84 -11.51
N PRO A 251 12.71 17.40 -12.54
CA PRO A 251 12.23 17.31 -13.91
C PRO A 251 12.15 15.88 -14.44
N ILE A 252 11.08 15.56 -15.18
CA ILE A 252 10.89 14.25 -15.84
C ILE A 252 12.12 13.82 -16.68
N PRO A 253 12.79 14.69 -17.45
CA PRO A 253 14.00 14.31 -18.18
C PRO A 253 15.14 13.79 -17.29
N VAL A 254 15.28 14.36 -16.09
CA VAL A 254 16.25 13.89 -15.08
C VAL A 254 15.80 12.50 -14.60
N ILE A 255 14.53 12.34 -14.22
CA ILE A 255 13.99 11.05 -13.74
C ILE A 255 14.23 9.93 -14.76
N ARG A 256 13.87 10.15 -16.03
CA ARG A 256 14.07 9.17 -17.12
C ARG A 256 15.54 8.75 -17.30
N ARG A 257 16.48 9.67 -17.09
CA ARG A 257 17.91 9.41 -17.23
C ARG A 257 18.44 8.45 -16.14
N PHE A 258 17.87 8.49 -14.95
CA PHE A 258 18.31 7.65 -13.81
C PHE A 258 17.47 6.37 -13.67
N VAL A 259 16.23 6.35 -14.14
CA VAL A 259 15.32 5.19 -14.15
C VAL A 259 15.24 4.63 -15.58
N ARG A 260 16.33 4.01 -16.04
CA ARG A 260 16.50 3.64 -17.46
C ARG A 260 15.80 2.34 -17.90
N ALA A 261 15.53 1.43 -16.97
CA ALA A 261 14.79 0.23 -17.30
C ALA A 261 13.37 0.64 -17.71
N TYR A 262 12.96 0.30 -18.94
CA TYR A 262 11.69 0.71 -19.53
C TYR A 262 10.50 0.47 -18.57
N HIS A 263 10.44 -0.73 -17.98
CA HIS A 263 9.41 -1.08 -17.02
C HIS A 263 9.48 -0.31 -15.69
N ALA A 264 10.66 0.15 -15.26
CA ALA A 264 10.82 0.88 -14.00
C ALA A 264 10.27 2.32 -14.09
N PHE A 265 10.38 2.96 -15.25
CA PHE A 265 9.82 4.30 -15.44
C PHE A 265 8.28 4.26 -15.51
N ASP A 266 7.71 3.30 -16.26
CA ASP A 266 6.26 3.10 -16.31
C ASP A 266 5.69 2.74 -14.94
N ALA A 267 6.40 1.90 -14.18
CA ALA A 267 6.02 1.54 -12.83
C ALA A 267 6.05 2.75 -11.87
N LEU A 268 7.03 3.65 -12.03
CA LEU A 268 7.10 4.91 -11.29
C LEU A 268 5.95 5.86 -11.64
N LEU A 269 5.61 6.00 -12.94
CA LEU A 269 4.46 6.79 -13.37
C LEU A 269 3.15 6.23 -12.82
N ARG A 270 2.97 4.91 -12.88
CA ARG A 270 1.82 4.22 -12.28
C ARG A 270 1.74 4.50 -10.78
N ALA A 271 2.83 4.39 -10.04
CA ALA A 271 2.85 4.69 -8.61
C ALA A 271 2.53 6.16 -8.31
N SER A 272 3.01 7.10 -9.15
CA SER A 272 2.66 8.52 -9.03
C SER A 272 1.17 8.76 -9.24
N PHE A 273 0.58 8.11 -10.23
CA PHE A 273 -0.85 8.20 -10.52
C PHE A 273 -1.70 7.61 -9.39
N LEU A 274 -1.33 6.43 -8.89
CA LEU A 274 -1.99 5.80 -7.74
C LEU A 274 -1.91 6.70 -6.50
N ASN A 275 -0.75 7.31 -6.22
CA ASN A 275 -0.62 8.24 -5.10
C ASN A 275 -1.50 9.49 -5.26
N HIS A 276 -1.63 10.01 -6.48
CA HIS A 276 -2.55 11.11 -6.76
C HIS A 276 -4.01 10.70 -6.47
N LEU A 277 -4.43 9.52 -6.91
CA LEU A 277 -5.78 9.01 -6.61
C LEU A 277 -6.02 8.81 -5.11
N ASP A 278 -5.03 8.29 -4.37
CA ASP A 278 -5.11 8.15 -2.91
C ASP A 278 -5.27 9.51 -2.20
N ARG A 279 -4.62 10.56 -2.70
CA ARG A 279 -4.70 11.94 -2.16
C ARG A 279 -6.01 12.65 -2.48
N HIS A 280 -6.63 12.30 -3.60
CA HIS A 280 -7.90 12.85 -4.05
C HIS A 280 -9.01 11.81 -3.94
N ALA A 281 -8.97 10.96 -2.91
CA ALA A 281 -9.91 9.85 -2.74
C ALA A 281 -11.35 10.31 -2.49
N ASP A 282 -11.57 11.57 -2.13
CA ASP A 282 -12.88 12.23 -2.01
C ASP A 282 -13.42 12.75 -3.35
N GLU A 283 -12.55 13.03 -4.31
CA GLU A 283 -12.92 13.52 -5.65
C GLU A 283 -12.91 12.41 -6.72
N LEU A 284 -12.03 11.41 -6.57
CA LEU A 284 -11.76 10.39 -7.57
C LEU A 284 -11.91 9.01 -6.95
N LYS A 285 -12.67 8.14 -7.61
CA LYS A 285 -12.96 6.78 -7.16
C LYS A 285 -12.78 5.78 -8.29
N TYR A 286 -12.44 4.55 -7.94
CA TYR A 286 -12.42 3.42 -8.87
C TYR A 286 -13.81 2.84 -9.06
N CYS A 287 -14.05 2.31 -10.26
CA CYS A 287 -15.14 1.37 -10.48
C CYS A 287 -14.99 0.17 -9.53
N LYS A 288 -16.08 -0.23 -8.86
CA LYS A 288 -16.08 -1.35 -7.91
C LYS A 288 -16.06 -2.72 -8.58
N THR A 289 -16.32 -2.78 -9.88
CA THR A 289 -16.25 -4.04 -10.63
C THR A 289 -14.82 -4.61 -10.54
N PRO A 290 -14.65 -5.86 -10.09
CA PRO A 290 -13.34 -6.50 -10.04
C PRO A 290 -12.58 -6.35 -11.37
N ASP A 291 -11.28 -6.13 -11.29
CA ASP A 291 -10.37 -5.93 -12.43
C ASP A 291 -10.65 -4.73 -13.33
N CYS A 292 -11.72 -3.96 -13.10
CA CYS A 292 -11.96 -2.71 -13.80
C CYS A 292 -10.90 -1.67 -13.37
N THR A 293 -10.33 -0.97 -14.36
CA THR A 293 -9.31 0.08 -14.14
C THR A 293 -9.88 1.48 -14.30
N GLN A 294 -11.18 1.61 -14.59
CA GLN A 294 -11.82 2.90 -14.78
C GLN A 294 -11.95 3.67 -13.48
N ILE A 295 -11.81 5.00 -13.62
CA ILE A 295 -11.97 5.97 -12.55
C ILE A 295 -13.12 6.92 -12.90
N TYR A 296 -13.85 7.36 -11.88
CA TYR A 296 -14.92 8.35 -12.02
C TYR A 296 -14.80 9.43 -10.96
N ARG A 297 -15.45 10.58 -11.21
CA ARG A 297 -15.51 11.69 -10.27
C ARG A 297 -16.65 11.49 -9.27
N ALA A 298 -16.34 11.62 -8.00
CA ALA A 298 -17.30 11.63 -6.92
C ALA A 298 -18.17 12.90 -6.94
N THR A 299 -19.41 12.80 -6.47
CA THR A 299 -20.23 13.97 -6.17
C THR A 299 -19.66 14.67 -4.93
N PRO A 300 -19.39 15.99 -4.96
CA PRO A 300 -18.85 16.71 -3.82
C PRO A 300 -19.75 16.60 -2.58
N LYS A 301 -19.14 16.51 -1.39
CA LYS A 301 -19.89 16.53 -0.13
C LYS A 301 -20.55 17.90 0.07
N GLY A 302 -21.84 17.91 0.41
CA GLY A 302 -22.59 19.14 0.71
C GLY A 302 -23.31 19.78 -0.48
N THR A 303 -23.25 19.19 -1.67
CA THR A 303 -24.17 19.55 -2.75
C THR A 303 -25.53 18.86 -2.52
N ASN A 304 -26.61 19.64 -2.46
CA ASN A 304 -28.00 19.14 -2.44
C ASN A 304 -28.42 18.52 -3.80
N SER A 305 -27.47 18.00 -4.57
CA SER A 305 -27.74 17.27 -5.81
C SER A 305 -28.23 15.88 -5.44
N ALA A 306 -29.38 15.48 -5.98
CA ALA A 306 -29.80 14.08 -6.00
C ALA A 306 -28.63 13.22 -6.48
N ALA A 307 -28.46 12.03 -5.88
CA ALA A 307 -27.39 11.10 -6.23
C ALA A 307 -27.29 10.95 -7.75
N ALA A 308 -26.17 11.36 -8.34
CA ALA A 308 -25.93 11.16 -9.77
C ALA A 308 -25.43 9.73 -9.98
N PHE A 309 -26.08 9.00 -10.87
CA PHE A 309 -25.63 7.68 -11.29
C PHE A 309 -24.69 7.82 -12.49
N ALA A 310 -23.58 7.10 -12.47
CA ALA A 310 -22.62 7.05 -13.56
C ALA A 310 -22.45 5.62 -14.05
N GLU A 311 -22.55 5.42 -15.37
CA GLU A 311 -22.28 4.15 -16.02
C GLU A 311 -20.79 4.06 -16.38
N CYS A 312 -20.15 2.96 -16.03
CA CYS A 312 -18.75 2.71 -16.37
C CYS A 312 -18.62 2.35 -17.86
N PRO A 313 -17.82 3.06 -18.66
CA PRO A 313 -17.71 2.79 -20.10
C PRO A 313 -16.99 1.47 -20.45
N SER A 314 -16.32 0.84 -19.47
CA SER A 314 -15.58 -0.41 -19.70
C SER A 314 -16.31 -1.67 -19.25
N CYS A 315 -17.07 -1.60 -18.15
CA CYS A 315 -17.79 -2.77 -17.62
C CYS A 315 -19.30 -2.56 -17.53
N PHE A 316 -19.81 -1.39 -17.91
CA PHE A 316 -21.23 -1.03 -17.92
C PHE A 316 -21.92 -1.09 -16.54
N ALA A 317 -21.16 -1.29 -15.46
CA ALA A 317 -21.67 -1.18 -14.11
C ALA A 317 -22.08 0.26 -13.81
N THR A 318 -23.25 0.42 -13.20
CA THR A 318 -23.77 1.73 -12.80
C THR A 318 -23.54 1.95 -11.31
N VAL A 319 -22.90 3.07 -10.97
CA VAL A 319 -22.54 3.42 -9.59
C VAL A 319 -23.20 4.71 -9.16
N CYS A 320 -23.58 4.78 -7.88
CA CYS A 320 -23.95 6.03 -7.23
C CYS A 320 -22.69 6.85 -6.95
N THR A 321 -22.55 8.02 -7.57
CA THR A 321 -21.33 8.85 -7.40
C THR A 321 -21.28 9.56 -6.04
N ALA A 322 -22.34 9.49 -5.22
CA ALA A 322 -22.41 10.11 -3.90
C ALA A 322 -22.01 9.17 -2.75
N CYS A 323 -22.54 7.94 -2.73
CA CYS A 323 -22.17 6.93 -1.72
C CYS A 323 -21.14 5.91 -2.24
N HIS A 324 -20.87 5.92 -3.54
CA HIS A 324 -19.95 5.01 -4.22
C HIS A 324 -20.40 3.54 -4.23
N ASP A 325 -21.65 3.23 -3.91
CA ASP A 325 -22.23 1.90 -4.05
C ASP A 325 -22.95 1.71 -5.38
N GLU A 326 -23.52 0.53 -5.58
CA GLU A 326 -24.37 0.22 -6.72
C GLU A 326 -25.50 1.25 -6.86
N ALA A 327 -25.91 1.51 -8.09
CA ALA A 327 -27.03 2.40 -8.35
C ALA A 327 -28.28 1.92 -7.60
N HIS A 328 -28.86 2.82 -6.81
CA HIS A 328 -29.98 2.52 -5.92
C HIS A 328 -31.13 3.51 -6.19
N GLU A 329 -32.03 3.12 -7.09
CA GLU A 329 -33.24 3.91 -7.35
C GLU A 329 -34.26 3.75 -6.22
N GLY A 330 -34.88 4.85 -5.80
CA GLY A 330 -35.94 4.83 -4.78
C GLY A 330 -35.48 4.72 -3.33
N LEU A 331 -34.18 4.55 -3.07
CA LEU A 331 -33.58 4.60 -1.73
C LEU A 331 -32.57 5.76 -1.65
N SER A 332 -32.56 6.44 -0.50
CA SER A 332 -31.47 7.37 -0.17
C SER A 332 -30.19 6.61 0.15
N CYS A 333 -29.04 7.26 -0.03
CA CYS A 333 -27.73 6.68 0.34
C CYS A 333 -27.68 6.25 1.82
N SER A 334 -28.35 6.98 2.71
CA SER A 334 -28.43 6.65 4.14
C SER A 334 -29.24 5.38 4.42
N GLU A 335 -30.32 5.15 3.68
CA GLU A 335 -31.16 3.95 3.84
C GLU A 335 -30.41 2.71 3.35
N LEU A 336 -29.71 2.79 2.22
CA LEU A 336 -28.89 1.69 1.71
C LEU A 336 -27.77 1.33 2.70
N ALA A 337 -27.09 2.34 3.28
CA ALA A 337 -26.06 2.12 4.29
C ALA A 337 -26.62 1.44 5.55
N GLY A 338 -27.84 1.80 5.96
CA GLY A 338 -28.50 1.20 7.13
C GLY A 338 -28.90 -0.26 6.94
N ALA A 339 -29.18 -0.67 5.69
CA ALA A 339 -29.59 -2.02 5.29
C ALA A 339 -28.43 -2.98 5.01
N ARG A 340 -27.19 -2.48 4.94
CA ARG A 340 -26.00 -3.30 4.72
C ARG A 340 -25.72 -4.26 5.88
N ASP A 341 -25.09 -5.38 5.54
CA ASP A 341 -24.70 -6.42 6.48
C ASP A 341 -23.59 -5.89 7.41
N ARG A 342 -23.99 -5.54 8.64
CA ARG A 342 -23.13 -4.92 9.66
C ARG A 342 -22.10 -5.87 10.23
N GLU A 343 -22.24 -7.17 9.98
CA GLU A 343 -21.38 -8.18 10.61
C GLU A 343 -19.96 -8.13 10.05
N ASN A 344 -19.77 -7.91 8.74
CA ASN A 344 -18.42 -7.86 8.18
C ASN A 344 -17.66 -6.57 8.58
N ASP A 345 -18.36 -5.43 8.61
CA ASP A 345 -17.81 -4.16 9.10
C ASP A 345 -17.43 -4.24 10.60
N ARG A 346 -18.23 -5.00 11.37
CA ARG A 346 -17.95 -5.28 12.78
C ARG A 346 -16.74 -6.19 12.95
N LEU A 347 -16.64 -7.28 12.17
CA LEU A 347 -15.50 -8.19 12.20
C LEU A 347 -14.19 -7.48 11.80
N PHE A 348 -14.23 -6.60 10.80
CA PHE A 348 -13.12 -5.72 10.44
C PHE A 348 -12.70 -4.80 11.58
N SER A 349 -13.67 -4.16 12.23
CA SER A 349 -13.39 -3.26 13.36
C SER A 349 -12.75 -3.99 14.53
N VAL A 350 -13.24 -5.19 14.88
CA VAL A 350 -12.68 -6.02 15.96
C VAL A 350 -11.26 -6.48 15.62
N TRP A 351 -11.00 -6.89 14.38
CA TRP A 351 -9.65 -7.26 13.94
C TRP A 351 -8.69 -6.07 13.98
N ALA A 352 -9.14 -4.90 13.51
CA ALA A 352 -8.35 -3.68 13.48
C ALA A 352 -7.92 -3.26 14.89
N ASP A 353 -8.86 -3.24 15.84
CA ASP A 353 -8.58 -2.92 17.24
C ASP A 353 -7.56 -3.89 17.87
N THR A 354 -7.66 -5.19 17.55
CA THR A 354 -6.78 -6.22 18.09
C THR A 354 -5.36 -6.15 17.53
N ASN A 355 -5.19 -5.67 16.29
CA ASN A 355 -3.90 -5.60 15.60
C ASN A 355 -3.26 -4.20 15.66
N GLY A 356 -3.79 -3.30 16.49
CA GLY A 356 -3.28 -1.94 16.60
C GLY A 356 -3.41 -1.16 15.30
N VAL A 357 -4.48 -1.41 14.53
CA VAL A 357 -4.85 -0.70 13.31
C VAL A 357 -5.93 0.32 13.68
N LYS A 358 -5.73 1.59 13.30
CA LYS A 358 -6.73 2.66 13.48
C LYS A 358 -7.24 3.12 12.12
N HIS A 359 -8.28 3.93 12.09
CA HIS A 359 -8.75 4.55 10.86
C HIS A 359 -8.26 6.00 10.76
N CYS A 360 -7.81 6.41 9.58
CA CYS A 360 -7.54 7.82 9.32
C CYS A 360 -8.84 8.63 9.42
N PRO A 361 -8.96 9.62 10.32
CA PRO A 361 -10.20 10.41 10.44
C PRO A 361 -10.52 11.25 9.19
N ALA A 362 -9.52 11.52 8.35
CA ALA A 362 -9.70 12.32 7.14
C ALA A 362 -10.28 11.50 5.96
N CYS A 363 -9.81 10.26 5.75
CA CYS A 363 -10.17 9.47 4.56
C CYS A 363 -10.75 8.08 4.87
N GLY A 364 -10.76 7.65 6.13
CA GLY A 364 -11.28 6.35 6.55
C GLY A 364 -10.40 5.16 6.18
N ILE A 365 -9.21 5.36 5.63
CA ILE A 365 -8.29 4.25 5.30
C ILE A 365 -7.66 3.71 6.60
N PRO A 366 -7.51 2.38 6.75
CA PRO A 366 -6.78 1.78 7.85
C PRO A 366 -5.32 2.25 7.89
N ILE A 367 -4.86 2.66 9.07
CA ILE A 367 -3.52 3.14 9.36
C ILE A 367 -2.91 2.30 10.48
N GLU A 368 -1.64 1.97 10.31
CA GLU A 368 -0.85 1.18 11.26
C GLU A 368 0.27 2.04 11.82
N ARG A 369 0.57 1.88 13.11
CA ARG A 369 1.71 2.58 13.71
C ARG A 369 3.01 1.92 13.27
N ILE A 370 3.94 2.75 12.79
CA ILE A 370 5.33 2.36 12.59
C ILE A 370 6.06 2.52 13.93
N ASP A 371 6.71 1.46 14.41
CA ASP A 371 7.32 1.44 15.74
C ASP A 371 8.28 2.60 16.00
N GLY A 372 8.15 3.19 17.19
CA GLY A 372 9.00 4.27 17.69
C GLY A 372 8.45 5.68 17.49
N CYS A 373 7.66 5.97 16.44
CA CYS A 373 7.20 7.33 16.16
C CYS A 373 5.67 7.45 16.21
N ASN A 374 5.14 8.44 16.93
CA ASN A 374 3.70 8.71 16.96
C ASN A 374 3.20 9.52 15.74
N HIS A 375 4.08 9.93 14.84
CA HIS A 375 3.71 10.57 13.58
C HIS A 375 3.38 9.52 12.52
N ILE A 376 2.17 9.60 11.96
CA ILE A 376 1.76 8.82 10.79
C ILE A 376 1.43 9.76 9.64
N GLU A 377 2.02 9.52 8.47
CA GLU A 377 1.59 10.13 7.22
C GLU A 377 0.64 9.16 6.51
N CYS A 378 -0.64 9.53 6.40
CA CYS A 378 -1.62 8.74 5.67
C CYS A 378 -1.43 8.92 4.17
N ARG A 379 -1.85 7.91 3.38
CA ARG A 379 -1.80 7.96 1.91
C ARG A 379 -2.65 9.09 1.31
N CYS A 380 -3.67 9.55 2.03
CA CYS A 380 -4.41 10.75 1.64
C CYS A 380 -3.59 12.05 1.75
N GLY A 381 -2.36 11.98 2.24
CA GLY A 381 -1.44 13.12 2.38
C GLY A 381 -1.58 13.89 3.68
N ARG A 382 -2.48 13.49 4.59
CA ARG A 382 -2.61 14.10 5.91
C ARG A 382 -1.66 13.47 6.92
N HIS A 383 -1.15 14.30 7.82
CA HIS A 383 -0.28 13.91 8.92
C HIS A 383 -1.09 13.73 10.20
N LEU A 384 -0.84 12.67 10.95
CA LEU A 384 -1.67 12.25 12.08
C LEU A 384 -0.80 11.99 13.31
N CYS A 385 -1.31 12.38 14.47
CA CYS A 385 -0.78 11.90 15.74
C CYS A 385 -1.47 10.58 16.12
N TRP A 386 -0.70 9.51 16.30
CA TRP A 386 -1.24 8.20 16.67
C TRP A 386 -1.99 8.18 18.00
N LYS A 387 -1.56 9.01 18.96
CA LYS A 387 -2.13 9.06 20.31
C LYS A 387 -3.55 9.62 20.31
N CYS A 388 -3.73 10.81 19.75
CA CYS A 388 -4.99 11.54 19.79
C CYS A 388 -5.78 11.50 18.48
N LEU A 389 -5.21 10.96 17.40
CA LEU A 389 -5.77 10.95 16.04
C LEU A 389 -6.04 12.35 15.46
N ALA A 390 -5.46 13.41 16.02
CA ALA A 390 -5.52 14.74 15.44
C ALA A 390 -4.87 14.74 14.04
N VAL A 391 -5.51 15.44 13.10
CA VAL A 391 -5.16 15.50 11.67
C VAL A 391 -4.51 16.86 11.38
N PHE A 392 -3.44 16.84 10.60
CA PHE A 392 -2.63 18.00 10.25
C PHE A 392 -2.28 17.99 8.76
N ASP A 393 -1.97 19.17 8.25
CA ASP A 393 -1.69 19.41 6.84
C ASP A 393 -0.21 19.23 6.50
N THR A 394 0.66 19.46 7.48
CA THR A 394 2.11 19.30 7.30
C THR A 394 2.72 18.47 8.41
N SER A 395 3.86 17.85 8.11
CA SER A 395 4.64 17.12 9.10
C SER A 395 5.16 18.03 10.22
N GLN A 396 5.41 19.31 9.94
CA GLN A 396 5.91 20.25 10.96
C GLN A 396 4.85 20.49 12.05
N ASP A 397 3.60 20.66 11.65
CA ASP A 397 2.49 20.90 12.58
C ASP A 397 2.25 19.70 13.51
N VAL A 398 2.38 18.49 12.96
CA VAL A 398 2.22 17.25 13.74
C VAL A 398 3.36 17.10 14.76
N TYR A 399 4.59 17.49 14.41
CA TYR A 399 5.74 17.45 15.31
C TYR A 399 5.64 18.52 16.39
N ALA A 400 5.21 19.74 16.05
CA ALA A 400 4.93 20.79 17.02
C ALA A 400 3.87 20.34 18.04
N HIS A 401 2.76 19.77 17.55
CA HIS A 401 1.73 19.20 18.41
C HIS A 401 2.28 18.13 19.37
N MET A 402 3.13 17.22 18.89
CA MET A 402 3.71 16.17 19.73
C MET A 402 4.72 16.70 20.75
N GLU A 403 5.49 17.73 20.40
CA GLU A 403 6.38 18.41 21.33
C GLU A 403 5.57 19.06 22.46
N ASP A 404 4.52 19.80 22.10
CA ASP A 404 3.68 20.52 23.07
C ASP A 404 2.83 19.58 23.94
N SER A 405 2.29 18.51 23.36
CA SER A 405 1.34 17.62 24.04
C SER A 405 2.00 16.45 24.76
N TYR A 406 3.16 16.00 24.28
CA TYR A 406 3.78 14.74 24.73
C TYR A 406 5.28 14.85 25.03
N GLY A 407 5.90 16.03 24.89
CA GLY A 407 7.34 16.22 25.11
C GLY A 407 8.22 15.52 24.06
N GLY A 408 7.65 15.28 22.87
CA GLY A 408 8.36 14.74 21.71
C GLY A 408 7.60 13.63 20.97
N PRO A 409 8.06 13.28 19.76
CA PRO A 409 7.38 12.31 18.90
C PRO A 409 7.65 10.84 19.26
N PHE A 410 8.64 10.58 20.11
CA PHE A 410 9.11 9.24 20.48
C PHE A 410 8.69 8.88 21.91
N GLU A 411 8.25 7.65 22.12
CA GLU A 411 8.09 7.11 23.47
C GLU A 411 9.45 6.64 24.00
N PHE A 412 10.04 7.39 24.93
CA PHE A 412 11.18 6.89 25.70
C PHE A 412 10.67 5.87 26.72
N ASN A 413 10.93 4.58 26.48
CA ASN A 413 10.78 3.55 27.50
C ASN A 413 11.79 3.83 28.64
N ARG A 414 11.37 4.56 29.69
CA ARG A 414 12.08 4.63 30.97
C ARG A 414 11.90 3.31 31.74
N ARG A 415 12.41 2.22 31.20
CA ARG A 415 12.61 0.96 31.92
C ARG A 415 14.04 0.51 31.69
N ASN A 416 14.98 1.10 32.44
CA ASN A 416 16.26 0.53 32.88
C ASN A 416 17.16 1.61 33.53
N GLU A 417 16.64 2.35 34.52
CA GLU A 417 17.48 3.25 35.35
C GLU A 417 17.39 2.96 36.86
N ASN A 418 16.83 1.81 37.28
CA ASN A 418 16.85 1.36 38.68
C ASN A 418 17.46 -0.05 38.82
N ALA A 419 18.59 -0.28 38.16
CA ALA A 419 19.49 -1.37 38.51
C ALA A 419 20.91 -0.78 38.60
N ALA A 420 21.14 -0.06 39.69
CA ALA A 420 22.46 0.29 40.19
C ALA A 420 22.75 -0.58 41.42
#